data_AF-A0A3P1Z949-F1
#
_entry.id   AF-A0A3P1Z949-F1
#
_cell.length_a   1.000
_cell.length_b   1.000
_cell.length_c   1.000
_cell.angle_alpha   90.00
_cell.angle_beta   90.00
_cell.angle_gamma   90.00
#
_symmetry.space_group_name_H-M   'P 1'
#
loop_
_entity.id
_entity.type
_entity.pdbx_description
1 polymer ?
#
loop_
_entity_poly.entity_id
_entity_poly.type
_entity_poly.pdbx_seq_one_letter_code
_entity_poly.pdbx_strand_id
1 'polypeptide(L)' 'PKGPRGQGRPVLNEPRAILNGILWILRTGAPWKDLPERYPPYQTCHRWFQR' A
#
# COMPACT_ATOMS: atom_id res chain seq x y z
N PRO A 1 2.40 31.88 11.79
CA PRO A 1 1.58 31.22 10.73
C PRO A 1 2.30 29.99 10.15
N LYS A 2 2.05 28.80 10.70
CA LYS A 2 2.50 27.53 10.11
C LYS A 2 1.52 27.16 9.00
N GLY A 3 2.02 26.98 7.77
CA GLY A 3 1.24 26.58 6.60
C GLY A 3 0.44 25.29 6.84
N PRO A 4 -0.50 24.95 5.94
CA PRO A 4 -1.42 23.85 6.17
C PRO A 4 -0.59 22.58 6.37
N ARG A 5 -0.67 22.01 7.56
CA ARG A 5 -0.13 20.69 7.89
C ARG A 5 -1.00 19.67 7.17
N GLY A 6 -0.84 19.64 5.85
CA GLY A 6 -1.60 18.81 4.94
C GLY A 6 -1.29 17.35 5.21
N GLN A 7 -2.26 16.68 5.81
CA GLN A 7 -2.48 15.23 5.78
C GLN A 7 -1.40 14.41 6.50
N GLY A 8 -1.77 13.91 7.70
CA GLY A 8 -1.12 12.74 8.26
C GLY A 8 -1.00 11.65 7.20
N ARG A 9 0.11 10.89 7.25
CA ARG A 9 0.48 9.77 6.36
C ARG A 9 -0.73 9.20 5.59
N PRO A 10 -0.69 9.10 4.24
CA PRO A 10 -1.83 8.61 3.47
C PRO A 10 -2.37 7.33 4.09
N VAL A 11 -3.69 7.22 4.30
CA VAL A 11 -4.36 6.08 4.95
C VAL A 11 -3.96 4.74 4.28
N LEU A 12 -3.61 4.80 3.00
CA LEU A 12 -3.09 3.68 2.23
C LEU A 12 -1.76 3.12 2.76
N ASN A 13 -0.95 3.90 3.49
CA ASN A 13 0.32 3.44 4.08
C ASN A 13 0.14 2.80 5.47
N GLU A 14 -1.09 2.57 5.93
CA GLU A 14 -1.33 1.83 7.16
C GLU A 14 -0.97 0.34 6.99
N PRO A 15 -0.44 -0.33 8.04
CA PRO A 15 -0.05 -1.75 7.96
C PRO A 15 -1.17 -2.68 7.46
N ARG A 16 -2.43 -2.38 7.81
CA ARG A 16 -3.59 -3.14 7.34
C ARG A 16 -3.83 -2.99 5.84
N ALA A 17 -3.69 -1.78 5.31
CA ALA A 17 -3.85 -1.54 3.88
C ALA A 17 -2.74 -2.23 3.07
N ILE A 18 -1.52 -2.23 3.59
CA ILE A 18 -0.38 -2.97 3.01
C ILE A 18 -0.67 -4.48 3.01
N LEU A 19 -1.09 -5.03 4.16
CA LEU A 19 -1.43 -6.45 4.27
C LEU A 19 -2.57 -6.84 3.30
N ASN A 20 -3.60 -6.01 3.17
CA ASN A 20 -4.69 -6.25 2.23
C ASN A 20 -4.20 -6.27 0.77
N GLY A 21 -3.24 -5.42 0.40
CA GLY A 21 -2.62 -5.45 -0.93
C GLY A 21 -1.82 -6.73 -1.17
N ILE A 22 -1.05 -7.19 -0.18
CA ILE A 22 -0.30 -8.46 -0.25
C ILE A 22 -1.27 -9.64 -0.35
N LEU A 23 -2.32 -9.68 0.46
CA LEU A 23 -3.33 -10.74 0.43
C LEU A 23 -4.05 -10.79 -0.91
N TRP A 24 -4.31 -9.65 -1.54
CA TRP A 24 -4.90 -9.61 -2.88
C TRP A 24 -3.99 -10.29 -3.91
N ILE A 25 -2.68 -9.98 -3.89
CA ILE A 25 -1.67 -10.62 -4.76
C ILE A 25 -1.59 -12.13 -4.50
N LEU A 26 -1.50 -12.55 -3.23
CA LEU A 26 -1.45 -13.98 -2.87
C LEU A 26 -2.73 -14.73 -3.26
N ARG A 27 -3.88 -14.07 -3.18
CA ARG A 27 -5.18 -14.65 -3.55
C ARG A 27 -5.36 -14.78 -5.05
N THR A 28 -4.93 -13.78 -5.81
CA THR A 28 -5.15 -13.69 -7.26
C THR A 28 -4.00 -14.30 -8.07
N GLY A 29 -2.79 -14.40 -7.49
CA GLY A 29 -1.58 -14.76 -8.22
C GLY A 29 -1.14 -13.72 -9.25
N ALA A 30 -1.76 -12.54 -9.26
CA ALA A 30 -1.45 -11.47 -10.21
C ALA A 30 -0.05 -10.89 -9.94
N PRO A 31 0.64 -10.37 -10.97
CA PRO A 31 1.91 -9.69 -10.77
C PRO A 31 1.71 -8.40 -9.96
N TRP A 32 2.72 -8.00 -9.18
CA TRP A 32 2.68 -6.80 -8.34
C TRP A 32 2.31 -5.51 -9.11
N LYS A 33 2.65 -5.44 -10.40
CA LYS A 33 2.32 -4.29 -11.25
C LYS A 33 0.81 -4.12 -11.49
N ASP A 34 0.04 -5.20 -11.36
CA ASP A 34 -1.41 -5.20 -11.57
C ASP A 34 -2.19 -4.90 -10.27
N LEU A 35 -1.48 -4.59 -9.17
CA LEU A 35 -2.12 -4.21 -7.92
C LEU A 35 -2.98 -2.96 -8.14
N PRO A 36 -4.31 -3.02 -7.87
CA PRO A 36 -5.19 -1.89 -8.09
C PRO A 36 -4.81 -0.66 -7.25
N GLU A 37 -4.95 0.55 -7.81
CA GLU A 37 -4.62 1.83 -7.16
C GLU A 37 -5.39 2.11 -5.86
N ARG A 38 -6.45 1.35 -5.58
CA ARG A 38 -7.16 1.38 -4.28
C ARG A 38 -6.31 0.86 -3.12
N TYR A 39 -5.23 0.14 -3.40
CA TYR A 39 -4.26 -0.33 -2.42
C TYR A 39 -3.03 0.60 -2.39
N PRO A 40 -2.24 0.57 -1.30
CA PRO A 40 -0.93 1.19 -1.30
C PRO A 40 -0.06 0.79 -2.49
N PRO A 41 0.90 1.65 -2.89
CA PRO A 41 1.80 1.38 -3.99
C PRO A 41 2.42 -0.01 -3.87
N TYR A 42 2.40 -0.78 -4.96
CA TYR A 42 2.91 -2.15 -4.96
C TYR A 42 4.37 -2.24 -4.49
N GLN A 43 5.17 -1.18 -4.67
CA GLN A 43 6.55 -1.08 -4.20
C GLN A 43 6.63 -1.11 -2.67
N THR A 44 5.68 -0.48 -1.98
CA THR A 44 5.56 -0.50 -0.52
C THR A 44 5.16 -1.89 -0.04
N CYS A 45 4.16 -2.50 -0.68
CA CYS A 45 3.70 -3.84 -0.34
C CYS A 45 4.79 -4.89 -0.57
N HIS A 46 5.48 -4.83 -1.72
CA HIS A 46 6.57 -5.75 -2.05
C HIS A 46 7.75 -5.60 -1.09
N ARG A 47 8.16 -4.37 -0.77
CA ARG A 47 9.20 -4.12 0.24
C ARG A 47 8.80 -4.67 1.61
N TRP A 48 7.53 -4.56 2.01
CA TRP A 48 7.05 -5.09 3.28
C TRP A 48 7.00 -6.62 3.30
N PHE A 49 6.65 -7.24 2.16
CA PHE A 49 6.68 -8.70 1.99
C PHE A 49 8.10 -9.28 2.02
N GLN A 50 9.08 -8.52 1.55
CA GLN A 50 10.50 -8.92 1.54
C GLN A 50 11.24 -8.64 2.86
N ARG A 51 10.58 -8.00 3.85
CA ARG A 51 11.15 -7.76 5.18
C ARG A 51 10.85 -8.93 6.11
#